data_AF-A0A2M8HKZ1-F1
#
_entry.id   AF-A0A2M8HKZ1-F1
#
_cell.length_a   1.000
_cell.length_b   1.000
_cell.length_c   1.000
_cell.angle_alpha   90.00
_cell.angle_beta   90.00
_cell.angle_gamma   90.00
#
_symmetry.space_group_name_H-M   'P 1'
#
loop_
_entity.id
_entity.type
_entity.pdbx_description
1 polymer ?
#
loop_
_entity_poly.entity_id
_entity_poly.type
_entity_poly.pdbx_seq_one_letter_code
_entity_poly.pdbx_strand_id
1 'polypeptide(L)'
;MLYSSDEKNYLDSRDRLVFCPWIFFKKKDKSMKNYLMNILFHTVRTFILILFVFDCNSKPDTSEEDAAVAFFLLSSEGNQTQNRNCNLRENNVVTSGSPLTSEVNATSTRCWMLLSLNSGGIQVDTNSIDWDLRLRRFVIGTNSGSSGPGQGGSCDTGLTDFASVTTGNRGNCASLSNFQVDTNQSQDGAGFADVNDSASPVLFNWYTYNNTILTAKNNVYVIRDSKGTSFFKLQMLDYYSSSGTSGYPKFRWAKL
;
A
#
# COMPACT_ATOMS: atom_id res chain seq x y z
N MET A 1 51.68 49.64 32.80
CA MET A 1 50.81 49.40 33.98
C MET A 1 50.16 48.04 33.71
N LEU A 2 50.47 46.92 34.40
CA LEU A 2 50.88 46.69 35.81
C LEU A 2 49.79 47.24 36.76
N TYR A 3 49.25 46.57 37.80
CA TYR A 3 49.53 45.34 38.60
C TYR A 3 48.22 44.48 38.70
N SER A 4 48.07 43.21 39.14
CA SER A 4 48.81 42.19 39.95
C SER A 4 48.77 42.33 41.49
N SER A 5 48.38 41.35 42.31
CA SER A 5 47.62 40.09 42.14
C SER A 5 46.77 39.86 43.43
N ASP A 6 46.67 38.80 44.23
CA ASP A 6 47.12 37.38 44.29
C ASP A 6 46.31 36.60 45.38
N GLU A 7 46.70 35.37 45.73
CA GLU A 7 46.59 34.61 47.02
C GLU A 7 45.38 34.77 48.01
N LYS A 8 44.96 33.78 48.85
CA LYS A 8 44.98 32.29 48.96
C LYS A 8 44.28 31.89 50.30
N ASN A 9 44.22 30.58 50.61
CA ASN A 9 43.85 29.93 51.90
C ASN A 9 42.33 29.85 52.21
N TYR A 10 41.66 28.73 52.56
CA TYR A 10 41.95 27.32 52.95
C TYR A 10 41.75 27.00 54.45
N LEU A 11 41.21 25.79 54.71
CA LEU A 11 40.72 25.22 56.00
C LEU A 11 39.39 25.79 56.56
N ASP A 12 38.64 25.12 57.44
CA ASP A 12 38.04 23.75 57.46
C ASP A 12 37.59 23.37 58.90
N SER A 13 36.53 22.56 58.96
CA SER A 13 36.11 21.64 60.03
C SER A 13 35.14 22.09 61.14
N ARG A 14 34.13 21.22 61.30
CA ARG A 14 33.39 20.81 62.51
C ARG A 14 32.21 21.62 63.07
N ASP A 15 31.05 21.03 62.78
CA ASP A 15 30.09 20.45 63.76
C ASP A 15 28.82 21.22 64.16
N ARG A 16 27.70 20.51 63.96
CA ARG A 16 26.39 20.58 64.67
C ARG A 16 25.49 21.80 64.40
N LEU A 17 24.16 21.65 64.34
CA LEU A 17 23.29 20.48 64.06
C LEU A 17 21.86 20.98 63.72
N VAL A 18 21.05 20.12 63.08
CA VAL A 18 19.58 20.24 62.89
C VAL A 18 19.04 21.53 62.24
N PHE A 19 18.61 21.40 60.98
CA PHE A 19 17.26 21.78 60.58
C PHE A 19 16.79 20.86 59.43
N CYS A 20 15.55 20.38 59.52
CA CYS A 20 14.84 19.65 58.46
C CYS A 20 13.65 20.53 58.02
N PRO A 21 13.29 20.55 56.71
CA PRO A 21 12.41 19.49 56.23
C PRO A 21 12.60 19.01 54.77
N TRP A 22 12.24 17.73 54.55
CA TRP A 22 11.57 17.20 53.35
C TRP A 22 12.24 17.39 51.97
N ILE A 23 12.97 16.37 51.53
CA ILE A 23 13.13 16.03 50.11
C ILE A 23 12.43 14.69 49.85
N PHE A 24 11.30 14.73 49.13
CA PHE A 24 10.59 13.53 48.69
C PHE A 24 11.04 13.13 47.28
N PHE A 25 11.53 11.91 47.11
CA PHE A 25 11.79 11.34 45.78
C PHE A 25 10.46 11.05 45.06
N LYS A 26 10.21 11.69 43.91
CA LYS A 26 9.37 11.08 42.86
C LYS A 26 9.70 11.60 41.46
N LYS A 27 10.22 10.72 40.61
CA LYS A 27 10.66 11.05 39.24
C LYS A 27 9.53 10.81 38.23
N LYS A 28 8.92 11.91 37.77
CA LYS A 28 8.29 12.13 36.44
C LYS A 28 7.54 10.92 35.83
N ASP A 29 6.21 10.91 35.98
CA ASP A 29 5.30 9.97 35.30
C ASP A 29 4.60 10.65 34.11
N LYS A 30 4.58 9.98 32.94
CA LYS A 30 3.47 10.08 31.99
C LYS A 30 3.37 8.83 31.08
N SER A 31 2.83 7.74 31.64
CA SER A 31 2.11 6.68 30.90
C SER A 31 2.81 6.03 29.68
N MET A 32 3.74 5.09 29.92
CA MET A 32 4.10 4.05 28.94
C MET A 32 3.47 2.70 29.29
N LYS A 33 2.30 2.37 28.71
CA LYS A 33 1.71 1.02 28.77
C LYS A 33 2.37 0.06 27.77
N ASN A 34 3.69 -0.11 27.86
CA ASN A 34 4.49 -0.88 26.90
C ASN A 34 5.49 -1.86 27.57
N TYR A 35 5.13 -2.41 28.74
CA TYR A 35 6.00 -3.36 29.48
C TYR A 35 5.26 -4.47 30.26
N LEU A 36 4.06 -4.87 29.83
CA LEU A 36 3.28 -5.95 30.47
C LEU A 36 2.70 -6.99 29.48
N MET A 37 3.37 -7.25 28.35
CA MET A 37 2.93 -8.29 27.40
C MET A 37 4.09 -9.11 26.80
N ASN A 38 5.12 -9.41 27.61
CA ASN A 38 6.30 -10.17 27.18
C ASN A 38 6.66 -11.37 28.08
N ILE A 39 5.74 -11.81 28.95
CA ILE A 39 5.89 -12.99 29.83
C ILE A 39 4.60 -13.83 29.84
N LEU A 40 4.07 -14.21 28.66
CA LEU A 40 3.02 -15.23 28.57
C LEU A 40 2.94 -16.00 27.22
N PHE A 41 4.06 -16.26 26.55
CA PHE A 41 4.13 -17.27 25.46
C PHE A 41 5.54 -17.87 25.35
N HIS A 42 5.98 -18.54 26.41
CA HIS A 42 7.30 -19.20 26.44
C HIS A 42 7.28 -20.59 27.12
N THR A 43 6.19 -21.33 26.89
CA THR A 43 5.89 -22.63 27.53
C THR A 43 5.53 -23.75 26.55
N VAL A 44 5.47 -23.49 25.24
CA VAL A 44 5.06 -24.48 24.22
C VAL A 44 6.01 -24.49 23.01
N ARG A 45 7.32 -24.61 23.25
CA ARG A 45 8.31 -24.79 22.16
C ARG A 45 9.58 -25.58 22.50
N THR A 46 9.61 -26.27 23.64
CA THR A 46 10.81 -26.97 24.13
C THR A 46 10.48 -28.32 24.78
N PHE A 47 9.84 -29.22 24.04
CA PHE A 47 9.72 -30.63 24.41
C PHE A 47 9.66 -31.51 23.15
N ILE A 48 9.87 -32.83 23.32
CA ILE A 48 10.11 -33.82 22.26
C ILE A 48 11.51 -33.65 21.64
N LEU A 49 12.51 -34.20 22.34
CA LEU A 49 13.87 -34.40 21.84
C LEU A 49 14.10 -35.91 21.67
N ILE A 50 14.12 -36.35 20.41
CA ILE A 50 14.66 -37.61 19.85
C ILE A 50 14.98 -38.75 20.83
N LEU A 51 14.16 -39.80 20.81
CA LEU A 51 14.56 -41.17 21.18
C LEU A 51 13.84 -42.20 20.30
N PHE A 52 14.44 -42.54 19.15
CA PHE A 52 14.26 -43.86 18.53
C PHE A 52 15.56 -44.24 17.81
N VAL A 53 16.26 -45.23 18.36
CA VAL A 53 17.26 -46.00 17.63
C VAL A 53 16.55 -47.21 17.04
N PHE A 54 16.61 -47.37 15.72
CA PHE A 54 16.33 -48.63 15.05
C PHE A 54 17.47 -48.90 14.08
N ASP A 55 18.03 -50.10 14.18
CA ASP A 55 19.24 -50.51 13.45
C ASP A 55 18.89 -51.17 12.11
N CYS A 56 19.87 -51.24 11.21
CA CYS A 56 19.68 -51.69 9.84
C CYS A 56 19.55 -53.21 9.71
N ASN A 57 18.55 -53.69 8.94
CA ASN A 57 18.80 -54.47 7.70
C ASN A 57 17.52 -54.95 7.00
N SER A 58 17.18 -54.32 5.87
CA SER A 58 16.45 -54.92 4.74
C SER A 58 16.96 -54.27 3.46
N LYS A 59 17.22 -55.07 2.40
CA LYS A 59 17.46 -54.53 1.04
C LYS A 59 16.11 -54.29 0.30
N PRO A 60 16.10 -53.56 -0.82
CA PRO A 60 14.92 -52.78 -1.22
C PRO A 60 13.92 -53.57 -2.06
N ASP A 61 12.70 -53.02 -2.11
CA ASP A 61 11.81 -53.14 -3.26
C ASP A 61 11.56 -51.74 -3.85
N THR A 62 11.31 -51.68 -5.15
CA THR A 62 11.30 -50.44 -5.95
C THR A 62 9.90 -49.93 -6.26
N SER A 63 9.68 -48.63 -6.04
CA SER A 63 8.72 -47.82 -6.80
C SER A 63 9.16 -46.36 -6.79
N GLU A 64 9.17 -45.71 -7.95
CA GLU A 64 9.25 -44.25 -8.07
C GLU A 64 7.97 -43.58 -7.46
N GLU A 65 7.86 -42.29 -7.15
CA GLU A 65 8.59 -41.09 -7.62
C GLU A 65 8.95 -40.10 -6.49
N ASP A 66 9.70 -39.08 -6.89
CA ASP A 66 10.49 -38.12 -6.11
C ASP A 66 9.84 -37.28 -4.99
N ALA A 67 10.74 -36.90 -4.08
CA ALA A 67 10.58 -35.91 -3.04
C ALA A 67 10.05 -34.53 -3.52
N ALA A 68 8.82 -34.19 -3.11
CA ALA A 68 8.34 -32.82 -3.11
C ALA A 68 8.68 -32.12 -1.78
N VAL A 69 9.43 -31.01 -1.84
CA VAL A 69 9.87 -30.25 -0.66
C VAL A 69 8.67 -29.62 0.06
N ALA A 70 8.46 -29.99 1.33
CA ALA A 70 7.40 -29.44 2.19
C ALA A 70 7.69 -27.98 2.59
N PHE A 71 7.56 -27.05 1.64
CA PHE A 71 7.78 -25.63 1.87
C PHE A 71 6.67 -25.02 2.74
N PHE A 72 7.07 -24.18 3.69
CA PHE A 72 6.21 -23.68 4.77
C PHE A 72 5.02 -22.83 4.27
N LEU A 73 3.82 -23.42 4.23
CA LEU A 73 2.56 -22.66 4.13
C LEU A 73 2.02 -22.37 5.53
N LEU A 74 2.67 -21.44 6.24
CA LEU A 74 2.00 -20.68 7.29
C LEU A 74 1.04 -19.69 6.62
N SER A 75 -0.17 -20.15 6.31
CA SER A 75 -1.25 -19.27 5.86
C SER A 75 -1.59 -18.28 6.97
N SER A 76 -1.18 -17.02 6.77
CA SER A 76 -1.66 -15.92 7.61
C SER A 76 -3.17 -15.80 7.45
N GLU A 77 -3.94 -16.23 8.46
CA GLU A 77 -5.40 -16.02 8.54
C GLU A 77 -5.75 -14.56 8.88
N GLY A 78 -5.05 -13.62 8.25
CA GLY A 78 -5.33 -12.20 8.29
C GLY A 78 -6.24 -11.77 7.14
N ASN A 79 -7.51 -11.52 7.46
CA ASN A 79 -8.44 -10.69 6.66
C ASN A 79 -8.93 -11.24 5.29
N GLN A 80 -8.80 -12.55 5.02
CA GLN A 80 -9.34 -13.23 3.81
C GLN A 80 -10.88 -13.12 3.63
N THR A 81 -11.62 -12.69 4.65
CA THR A 81 -13.10 -12.58 4.64
C THR A 81 -13.65 -11.28 4.05
N GLN A 82 -12.81 -10.28 3.73
CA GLN A 82 -13.30 -8.99 3.22
C GLN A 82 -13.84 -9.06 1.78
N ASN A 83 -13.22 -9.84 0.89
CA ASN A 83 -13.46 -9.74 -0.56
C ASN A 83 -14.46 -10.76 -1.13
N ARG A 84 -14.85 -11.80 -0.36
CA ARG A 84 -15.58 -12.98 -0.89
C ARG A 84 -17.02 -12.72 -1.38
N ASN A 85 -17.58 -11.54 -1.14
CA ASN A 85 -18.93 -11.17 -1.58
C ASN A 85 -18.95 -10.09 -2.68
N CYS A 86 -17.79 -9.74 -3.25
CA CYS A 86 -17.70 -8.79 -4.35
C CYS A 86 -18.13 -9.48 -5.65
N ASN A 87 -19.40 -9.26 -6.02
CA ASN A 87 -20.12 -10.09 -6.98
C ASN A 87 -19.80 -9.71 -8.44
N LEU A 88 -18.79 -10.37 -9.01
CA LEU A 88 -18.29 -10.12 -10.38
C LEU A 88 -19.24 -10.56 -11.51
N ARG A 89 -20.43 -11.05 -11.19
CA ARG A 89 -21.40 -11.62 -12.15
C ARG A 89 -22.04 -10.61 -13.11
N GLU A 90 -21.79 -9.32 -12.89
CA GLU A 90 -22.16 -8.24 -13.80
C GLU A 90 -20.88 -7.64 -14.42
N ASN A 91 -20.94 -7.31 -15.71
CA ASN A 91 -19.88 -6.59 -16.42
C ASN A 91 -19.88 -5.13 -15.96
N ASN A 92 -19.20 -4.86 -14.85
CA ASN A 92 -19.12 -3.54 -14.23
C ASN A 92 -18.09 -2.62 -14.92
N VAL A 93 -17.65 -2.98 -16.13
CA VAL A 93 -16.72 -2.21 -16.96
C VAL A 93 -17.24 -2.21 -18.40
N VAL A 94 -17.45 -1.02 -18.96
CA VAL A 94 -17.80 -0.82 -20.37
C VAL A 94 -16.62 -0.12 -21.04
N THR A 95 -15.92 -0.82 -21.94
CA THR A 95 -14.77 -0.30 -22.68
C THR A 95 -15.06 -0.26 -24.19
N SER A 96 -14.82 0.88 -24.84
CA SER A 96 -15.09 1.06 -26.28
C SER A 96 -14.29 2.21 -26.91
N GLY A 97 -14.33 2.34 -28.24
CA GLY A 97 -13.75 3.47 -28.98
C GLY A 97 -12.26 3.30 -29.35
N SER A 98 -11.70 4.34 -29.97
CA SER A 98 -10.26 4.45 -30.27
C SER A 98 -9.84 5.92 -30.17
N PRO A 99 -8.99 6.34 -29.21
CA PRO A 99 -8.44 5.54 -28.10
C PRO A 99 -9.54 4.91 -27.23
N LEU A 100 -9.20 3.82 -26.55
CA LEU A 100 -10.14 3.09 -25.70
C LEU A 100 -10.60 4.01 -24.56
N THR A 101 -11.90 4.01 -24.30
CA THR A 101 -12.52 4.71 -23.18
C THR A 101 -13.27 3.69 -22.34
N SER A 102 -12.95 3.65 -21.05
CA SER A 102 -13.56 2.76 -20.06
C SER A 102 -14.40 3.57 -19.08
N GLU A 103 -15.64 3.14 -18.83
CA GLU A 103 -16.44 3.55 -17.68
C GLU A 103 -16.57 2.34 -16.74
N VAL A 104 -16.31 2.56 -15.44
CA VAL A 104 -16.26 1.49 -14.43
C VAL A 104 -17.28 1.77 -13.34
N ASN A 105 -18.20 0.83 -13.06
CA ASN A 105 -19.08 0.87 -11.89
C ASN A 105 -18.27 0.57 -10.62
N ALA A 106 -17.55 1.57 -10.12
CA ALA A 106 -16.82 1.54 -8.86
C ALA A 106 -17.68 2.06 -7.68
N THR A 107 -19.01 1.93 -7.75
CA THR A 107 -19.92 2.54 -6.77
C THR A 107 -19.74 2.01 -5.35
N SER A 108 -19.27 0.77 -5.20
CA SER A 108 -19.02 0.13 -3.89
C SER A 108 -18.01 0.89 -3.04
N THR A 109 -18.27 0.98 -1.74
CA THR A 109 -17.29 1.47 -0.73
C THR A 109 -16.34 0.38 -0.25
N ARG A 110 -16.60 -0.91 -0.55
CA ARG A 110 -15.85 -2.08 -0.06
C ARG A 110 -15.15 -2.86 -1.16
N CYS A 111 -15.78 -3.03 -2.32
CA CYS A 111 -15.27 -3.88 -3.39
C CYS A 111 -14.39 -3.12 -4.37
N TRP A 112 -13.27 -3.73 -4.75
CA TRP A 112 -12.38 -3.21 -5.80
C TRP A 112 -12.75 -3.82 -7.15
N MET A 113 -12.94 -2.97 -8.15
CA MET A 113 -13.04 -3.38 -9.55
C MET A 113 -11.64 -3.51 -10.12
N LEU A 114 -11.26 -4.72 -10.54
CA LEU A 114 -9.91 -5.06 -11.02
C LEU A 114 -9.94 -5.17 -12.55
N LEU A 115 -9.05 -4.43 -13.23
CA LEU A 115 -9.03 -4.30 -14.69
C LEU A 115 -7.68 -4.72 -15.27
N SER A 116 -7.70 -5.51 -16.34
CA SER A 116 -6.49 -5.89 -17.12
C SER A 116 -6.42 -5.06 -18.41
N LEU A 117 -5.46 -4.14 -18.49
CA LEU A 117 -5.30 -3.22 -19.63
C LEU A 117 -4.73 -3.95 -20.86
N ASN A 118 -3.82 -4.90 -20.64
CA ASN A 118 -3.36 -5.79 -21.71
C ASN A 118 -4.49 -6.63 -22.33
N SER A 119 -5.53 -6.93 -21.57
CA SER A 119 -6.71 -7.68 -22.01
C SER A 119 -7.84 -6.78 -22.57
N GLY A 120 -7.51 -5.55 -22.99
CA GLY A 120 -8.49 -4.60 -23.54
C GLY A 120 -9.27 -3.81 -22.49
N GLY A 121 -8.79 -3.74 -21.25
CA GLY A 121 -9.47 -3.03 -20.15
C GLY A 121 -10.74 -3.73 -19.69
N ILE A 122 -10.75 -5.07 -19.70
CA ILE A 122 -11.83 -5.88 -19.14
C ILE A 122 -11.65 -6.05 -17.63
N GLN A 123 -12.77 -6.31 -16.95
CA GLN A 123 -12.83 -6.78 -15.57
C GLN A 123 -12.19 -8.17 -15.44
N VAL A 124 -11.45 -8.42 -14.36
CA VAL A 124 -10.87 -9.73 -14.01
C VAL A 124 -11.18 -10.13 -12.57
N ASP A 125 -10.96 -11.40 -12.22
CA ASP A 125 -11.33 -11.95 -10.92
C ASP A 125 -10.57 -11.37 -9.72
N THR A 126 -11.19 -11.40 -8.54
CA THR A 126 -10.67 -10.85 -7.28
C THR A 126 -9.46 -11.59 -6.71
N ASN A 127 -9.13 -12.75 -7.27
CA ASN A 127 -7.93 -13.55 -7.01
C ASN A 127 -6.92 -13.54 -8.18
N SER A 128 -7.20 -12.81 -9.27
CA SER A 128 -6.28 -12.68 -10.40
C SER A 128 -5.01 -11.91 -10.01
N ILE A 129 -3.91 -12.17 -10.72
CA ILE A 129 -2.66 -11.40 -10.67
C ILE A 129 -2.40 -10.62 -11.97
N ASP A 130 -3.29 -10.74 -12.97
CA ASP A 130 -3.17 -10.13 -14.30
C ASP A 130 -3.94 -8.79 -14.43
N TRP A 131 -4.46 -8.28 -13.32
CA TRP A 131 -4.99 -6.92 -13.23
C TRP A 131 -3.85 -5.91 -13.22
N ASP A 132 -4.03 -4.80 -13.94
CA ASP A 132 -3.06 -3.71 -14.04
C ASP A 132 -3.53 -2.48 -13.23
N LEU A 133 -4.84 -2.25 -13.18
CA LEU A 133 -5.51 -1.20 -12.42
C LEU A 133 -6.57 -1.77 -11.47
N ARG A 134 -6.83 -1.08 -10.37
CA ARG A 134 -8.02 -1.28 -9.53
C ARG A 134 -8.71 0.03 -9.18
N LEU A 135 -10.04 0.02 -9.13
CA LEU A 135 -10.87 1.19 -8.84
C LEU A 135 -11.91 0.88 -7.76
N ARG A 136 -12.11 1.80 -6.81
CA ARG A 136 -13.18 1.75 -5.79
C ARG A 136 -13.53 3.17 -5.37
N ARG A 137 -14.80 3.57 -5.50
CA ARG A 137 -15.21 4.99 -5.48
C ARG A 137 -14.29 5.79 -6.42
N PHE A 138 -13.69 6.87 -5.93
CA PHE A 138 -12.71 7.68 -6.67
C PHE A 138 -11.26 7.21 -6.49
N VAL A 139 -11.01 6.19 -5.65
CA VAL A 139 -9.66 5.71 -5.36
C VAL A 139 -9.19 4.76 -6.47
N ILE A 140 -7.99 4.99 -6.99
CA ILE A 140 -7.38 4.19 -8.06
C ILE A 140 -6.03 3.66 -7.58
N GLY A 141 -5.77 2.39 -7.82
CA GLY A 141 -4.49 1.73 -7.53
C GLY A 141 -3.96 0.91 -8.71
N THR A 142 -2.69 0.53 -8.62
CA THR A 142 -1.98 -0.34 -9.58
C THR A 142 -1.58 -1.66 -8.92
N ASN A 143 -1.28 -2.68 -9.72
CA ASN A 143 -0.77 -3.94 -9.20
C ASN A 143 0.73 -3.83 -8.86
N SER A 144 1.00 -3.20 -7.72
CA SER A 144 2.34 -2.92 -7.21
C SER A 144 2.34 -2.64 -5.69
N GLY A 145 3.53 -2.47 -5.11
CA GLY A 145 3.72 -1.88 -3.80
C GLY A 145 2.95 -2.59 -2.69
N SER A 146 2.15 -1.86 -1.90
CA SER A 146 1.25 -2.45 -0.90
C SER A 146 -0.14 -2.83 -1.44
N SER A 147 -0.38 -2.67 -2.75
CA SER A 147 -1.66 -3.02 -3.40
C SER A 147 -1.68 -4.41 -4.01
N GLY A 148 -0.57 -4.90 -4.55
CA GLY A 148 -0.47 -6.21 -5.18
C GLY A 148 0.97 -6.64 -5.47
N PRO A 149 1.20 -7.92 -5.78
CA PRO A 149 2.53 -8.49 -5.97
C PRO A 149 3.20 -8.14 -7.31
N GLY A 150 2.51 -7.41 -8.19
CA GLY A 150 3.01 -7.06 -9.51
C GLY A 150 4.13 -6.01 -9.53
N GLN A 151 4.70 -5.83 -10.72
CA GLN A 151 5.70 -4.81 -11.05
C GLN A 151 5.09 -3.52 -11.61
N GLY A 152 3.78 -3.32 -11.42
CA GLY A 152 3.07 -2.15 -11.93
C GLY A 152 3.53 -0.84 -11.30
N GLY A 153 2.83 0.23 -11.66
CA GLY A 153 3.08 1.54 -11.09
C GLY A 153 2.50 2.65 -11.94
N SER A 154 2.66 3.87 -11.47
CA SER A 154 2.01 5.05 -12.04
C SER A 154 2.93 6.26 -12.03
N CYS A 155 2.83 7.10 -13.04
CA CYS A 155 3.59 8.34 -13.15
C CYS A 155 2.74 9.42 -13.83
N ASP A 156 2.81 10.67 -13.35
CA ASP A 156 2.23 11.83 -14.02
C ASP A 156 3.23 12.38 -15.04
N THR A 157 2.82 12.48 -16.31
CA THR A 157 3.71 12.95 -17.38
C THR A 157 4.09 14.42 -17.25
N GLY A 158 3.34 15.21 -16.47
CA GLY A 158 3.38 16.68 -16.49
C GLY A 158 2.71 17.29 -17.72
N LEU A 159 2.09 16.49 -18.58
CA LEU A 159 1.44 16.90 -19.82
C LEU A 159 -0.09 16.75 -19.70
N THR A 160 -0.83 17.62 -20.37
CA THR A 160 -2.30 17.62 -20.35
C THR A 160 -2.95 17.25 -21.69
N ASP A 161 -2.20 17.29 -22.79
CA ASP A 161 -2.64 16.75 -24.07
C ASP A 161 -2.35 15.25 -24.18
N PHE A 162 -3.42 14.47 -24.26
CA PHE A 162 -3.36 13.01 -24.45
C PHE A 162 -2.75 12.60 -25.79
N ALA A 163 -2.76 13.45 -26.83
CA ALA A 163 -2.11 13.14 -28.11
C ALA A 163 -0.58 13.23 -28.01
N SER A 164 -0.05 14.26 -27.32
CA SER A 164 1.39 14.49 -27.12
C SER A 164 2.13 13.32 -26.44
N VAL A 165 1.44 12.55 -25.60
CA VAL A 165 2.02 11.39 -24.91
C VAL A 165 2.08 10.19 -25.85
N THR A 166 3.29 9.67 -26.10
CA THR A 166 3.59 8.61 -27.07
C THR A 166 4.73 7.73 -26.54
N THR A 167 5.06 6.64 -27.24
CA THR A 167 6.21 5.77 -26.93
C THR A 167 7.52 6.57 -26.79
N GLY A 168 7.73 7.55 -27.69
CA GLY A 168 8.91 8.41 -27.72
C GLY A 168 8.83 9.66 -26.82
N ASN A 169 7.64 10.11 -26.43
CA ASN A 169 7.44 11.20 -25.49
C ASN A 169 6.52 10.79 -24.34
N ARG A 170 7.10 10.46 -23.20
CA ARG A 170 6.37 10.14 -21.95
C ARG A 170 6.43 11.27 -20.92
N GLY A 171 6.86 12.48 -21.31
CA GLY A 171 7.12 13.59 -20.39
C GLY A 171 8.03 13.17 -19.24
N ASN A 172 7.64 13.51 -18.01
CA ASN A 172 8.31 13.09 -16.78
C ASN A 172 8.46 11.55 -16.63
N CYS A 173 7.61 10.76 -17.30
CA CYS A 173 7.62 9.29 -17.24
C CYS A 173 8.58 8.63 -18.24
N ALA A 174 9.57 9.38 -18.75
CA ALA A 174 10.63 8.83 -19.58
C ALA A 174 11.44 7.74 -18.84
N SER A 175 11.82 7.99 -17.58
CA SER A 175 12.58 7.05 -16.73
C SER A 175 11.68 6.15 -15.88
N LEU A 176 12.09 4.90 -15.67
CA LEU A 176 11.42 3.98 -14.74
C LEU A 176 11.53 4.43 -13.28
N SER A 177 12.55 5.21 -12.92
CA SER A 177 12.72 5.79 -11.57
C SER A 177 11.58 6.72 -11.16
N ASN A 178 10.79 7.20 -12.12
CA ASN A 178 9.75 8.20 -11.91
C ASN A 178 8.36 7.56 -11.78
N PHE A 179 8.26 6.23 -11.93
CA PHE A 179 7.06 5.47 -11.61
C PHE A 179 7.00 5.20 -10.11
N GLN A 180 5.89 5.63 -9.49
CA GLN A 180 5.59 5.34 -8.11
C GLN A 180 4.70 4.09 -8.01
N VAL A 181 5.09 3.19 -7.12
CA VAL A 181 4.29 2.04 -6.71
C VAL A 181 3.23 2.45 -5.68
N ASP A 182 2.20 1.65 -5.54
CA ASP A 182 1.10 1.92 -4.61
C ASP A 182 1.56 1.88 -3.15
N THR A 183 1.09 2.85 -2.38
CA THR A 183 1.38 3.01 -0.95
C THR A 183 0.11 3.42 -0.21
N ASN A 184 0.09 3.35 1.12
CA ASN A 184 -1.11 3.67 1.89
C ASN A 184 -1.44 5.17 1.82
N GLN A 185 -2.51 5.52 1.10
CA GLN A 185 -3.02 6.89 0.98
C GLN A 185 -4.13 7.12 2.00
N SER A 186 -4.17 8.31 2.59
CA SER A 186 -5.18 8.72 3.56
C SER A 186 -5.83 10.03 3.15
N GLN A 187 -7.15 10.15 3.32
CA GLN A 187 -7.89 11.39 3.13
C GLN A 187 -9.08 11.44 4.09
N ASP A 188 -9.08 12.45 4.96
CA ASP A 188 -10.16 12.72 5.90
C ASP A 188 -11.43 13.17 5.16
N GLY A 189 -12.60 12.71 5.64
CA GLY A 189 -13.89 12.77 4.97
C GLY A 189 -14.51 14.17 4.84
N ALA A 190 -13.96 15.04 4.00
CA ALA A 190 -14.49 16.37 3.67
C ALA A 190 -15.77 16.33 2.79
N GLY A 191 -16.71 15.41 3.06
CA GLY A 191 -17.90 15.12 2.25
C GLY A 191 -17.94 13.70 1.66
N PHE A 192 -16.95 12.87 1.95
CA PHE A 192 -16.90 11.44 1.64
C PHE A 192 -16.68 10.62 2.91
N ALA A 193 -16.78 9.30 2.82
CA ALA A 193 -16.22 8.42 3.84
C ALA A 193 -14.69 8.58 3.86
N ASP A 194 -14.07 8.49 5.04
CA ASP A 194 -12.62 8.52 5.20
C ASP A 194 -11.96 7.45 4.33
N VAL A 195 -10.89 7.82 3.62
CA VAL A 195 -10.09 6.90 2.82
C VAL A 195 -8.82 6.59 3.58
N ASN A 196 -8.49 5.30 3.69
CA ASN A 196 -7.25 4.80 4.29
C ASN A 196 -6.90 3.48 3.61
N ASP A 197 -6.26 3.56 2.44
CA ASP A 197 -6.20 2.48 1.46
C ASP A 197 -4.84 2.46 0.76
N SER A 198 -4.34 1.26 0.45
CA SER A 198 -3.26 1.15 -0.53
C SER A 198 -3.78 1.52 -1.92
N ALA A 199 -3.17 2.54 -2.50
CA ALA A 199 -3.54 3.15 -3.77
C ALA A 199 -2.33 3.84 -4.42
N SER A 200 -2.49 4.25 -5.68
CA SER A 200 -1.45 5.00 -6.39
C SER A 200 -1.37 6.43 -5.83
N PRO A 201 -0.23 6.88 -5.28
CA PRO A 201 -0.09 8.25 -4.77
C PRO A 201 -0.24 9.30 -5.88
N VAL A 202 0.16 8.94 -7.11
CA VAL A 202 0.06 9.76 -8.32
C VAL A 202 -1.40 9.94 -8.74
N LEU A 203 -2.17 8.86 -8.78
CA LEU A 203 -3.58 8.90 -9.18
C LEU A 203 -4.50 9.32 -8.04
N PHE A 204 -4.11 9.21 -6.77
CA PHE A 204 -4.96 9.59 -5.62
C PHE A 204 -5.54 11.01 -5.75
N ASN A 205 -4.77 11.91 -6.38
CA ASN A 205 -5.12 13.30 -6.62
C ASN A 205 -5.57 13.57 -8.08
N TRP A 206 -6.18 12.61 -8.79
CA TRP A 206 -6.59 12.75 -10.20
C TRP A 206 -7.68 13.82 -10.44
N TYR A 207 -8.36 14.27 -9.39
CA TYR A 207 -9.48 15.21 -9.46
C TYR A 207 -9.19 16.52 -8.70
N THR A 208 -10.00 17.55 -8.95
CA THR A 208 -10.24 18.65 -8.02
C THR A 208 -11.59 18.47 -7.32
N TYR A 209 -11.75 19.04 -6.13
CA TYR A 209 -12.96 18.92 -5.33
C TYR A 209 -13.47 20.32 -4.95
N ASN A 210 -14.74 20.60 -5.28
CA ASN A 210 -15.39 21.86 -4.97
C ASN A 210 -16.92 21.65 -4.93
N ASN A 211 -17.64 22.32 -4.02
CA ASN A 211 -19.10 22.24 -3.89
C ASN A 211 -19.67 20.80 -4.01
N THR A 212 -19.10 19.87 -3.23
CA THR A 212 -19.38 18.42 -3.22
C THR A 212 -19.21 17.65 -4.54
N ILE A 213 -18.64 18.27 -5.58
CA ILE A 213 -18.41 17.70 -6.91
C ILE A 213 -16.92 17.37 -7.10
N LEU A 214 -16.64 16.20 -7.71
CA LEU A 214 -15.32 15.85 -8.25
C LEU A 214 -15.23 16.25 -9.73
N THR A 215 -14.19 16.99 -10.09
CA THR A 215 -13.90 17.32 -11.50
C THR A 215 -12.57 16.69 -11.90
N ALA A 216 -12.55 15.96 -13.01
CA ALA A 216 -11.32 15.36 -13.53
C ALA A 216 -10.25 16.44 -13.84
N LYS A 217 -8.99 16.19 -13.46
CA LYS A 217 -7.87 16.98 -13.96
C LYS A 217 -7.48 16.49 -15.35
N ASN A 218 -7.04 17.41 -16.20
CA ASN A 218 -6.55 17.09 -17.55
C ASN A 218 -5.16 16.42 -17.55
N ASN A 219 -4.57 16.05 -16.41
CA ASN A 219 -3.26 15.40 -16.35
C ASN A 219 -3.29 14.04 -17.09
N VAL A 220 -2.25 13.78 -17.90
CA VAL A 220 -2.05 12.49 -18.55
C VAL A 220 -1.04 11.69 -17.74
N TYR A 221 -1.41 10.47 -17.38
CA TYR A 221 -0.60 9.54 -16.61
C TYR A 221 -0.04 8.44 -17.52
N VAL A 222 1.08 7.84 -17.12
CA VAL A 222 1.51 6.54 -17.63
C VAL A 222 1.37 5.48 -16.55
N ILE A 223 0.68 4.41 -16.89
CA ILE A 223 0.55 3.19 -16.09
C ILE A 223 1.56 2.16 -16.60
N ARG A 224 2.33 1.55 -15.69
CA ARG A 224 3.12 0.34 -15.96
C ARG A 224 2.28 -0.87 -15.57
N ASP A 225 2.26 -1.89 -16.42
CA ASP A 225 1.45 -3.09 -16.21
C ASP A 225 1.97 -4.01 -15.10
N SER A 226 1.11 -4.91 -14.64
CA SER A 226 1.38 -5.90 -13.58
C SER A 226 2.66 -6.72 -13.78
N LYS A 227 3.03 -6.98 -15.04
CA LYS A 227 4.21 -7.77 -15.42
C LYS A 227 5.45 -6.89 -15.64
N GLY A 228 5.29 -5.58 -15.63
CA GLY A 228 6.35 -4.60 -15.75
C GLY A 228 6.89 -4.41 -17.17
N THR A 229 6.21 -4.95 -18.19
CA THR A 229 6.65 -5.03 -19.59
C THR A 229 5.90 -4.08 -20.52
N SER A 230 4.69 -3.64 -20.16
CA SER A 230 3.87 -2.74 -20.97
C SER A 230 3.63 -1.40 -20.29
N PHE A 231 3.43 -0.38 -21.11
CA PHE A 231 3.03 0.96 -20.66
C PHE A 231 1.73 1.38 -21.33
N PHE A 232 0.89 2.10 -20.61
CA PHE A 232 -0.36 2.66 -21.12
C PHE A 232 -0.45 4.12 -20.72
N LYS A 233 -0.79 5.01 -21.67
CA LYS A 233 -1.23 6.37 -21.31
C LYS A 233 -2.68 6.32 -20.85
N LEU A 234 -3.01 7.08 -19.81
CA LEU A 234 -4.34 7.18 -19.22
C LEU A 234 -4.64 8.64 -18.88
N GLN A 235 -5.85 9.10 -19.16
CA GLN A 235 -6.37 10.39 -18.70
C GLN A 235 -7.79 10.20 -18.20
N MET A 236 -8.04 10.67 -16.97
CA MET A 236 -9.38 10.66 -16.38
C MET A 236 -10.29 11.68 -17.10
N LEU A 237 -11.57 11.34 -17.23
CA LEU A 237 -12.57 12.15 -17.91
C LEU A 237 -13.74 12.53 -16.99
N ASP A 238 -14.18 11.61 -16.12
CA ASP A 238 -15.36 11.80 -15.28
C ASP A 238 -15.31 10.92 -14.02
N TYR A 239 -16.13 11.26 -13.01
CA TYR A 239 -16.44 10.43 -11.84
C TYR A 239 -17.90 9.95 -11.81
N TYR A 240 -18.75 10.52 -12.66
CA TYR A 240 -20.19 10.32 -12.65
C TYR A 240 -20.67 9.58 -13.91
N SER A 241 -21.79 8.87 -13.77
CA SER A 241 -22.52 8.29 -14.89
C SER A 241 -23.26 9.39 -15.68
N SER A 242 -23.81 9.05 -16.84
CA SER A 242 -24.71 9.93 -17.60
C SER A 242 -25.99 10.35 -16.83
N SER A 243 -26.34 9.65 -15.74
CA SER A 243 -27.41 10.00 -14.81
C SER A 243 -26.96 10.83 -13.60
N GLY A 244 -25.69 11.28 -13.56
CA GLY A 244 -25.12 12.02 -12.43
C GLY A 244 -24.83 11.17 -11.19
N THR A 245 -24.85 9.84 -11.30
CA THR A 245 -24.60 8.94 -10.16
C THR A 245 -23.10 8.85 -9.88
N SER A 246 -22.68 9.08 -8.63
CA SER A 246 -21.27 9.09 -8.23
C SER A 246 -20.67 7.69 -8.06
N GLY A 247 -19.42 7.50 -8.49
CA GLY A 247 -18.74 6.20 -8.44
C GLY A 247 -18.67 5.50 -9.79
N TYR A 248 -18.72 6.27 -10.88
CA TYR A 248 -18.51 5.79 -12.25
C TYR A 248 -17.27 6.46 -12.86
N PRO A 249 -16.05 6.21 -12.32
CA PRO A 249 -14.82 6.71 -12.90
C PRO A 249 -14.71 6.31 -14.38
N LYS A 250 -14.52 7.32 -15.22
CA LYS A 250 -14.42 7.23 -16.68
C LYS A 250 -13.06 7.75 -17.11
N PHE A 251 -12.36 7.02 -17.98
CA PHE A 251 -11.03 7.39 -18.45
C PHE A 251 -10.77 6.94 -19.89
N ARG A 252 -10.01 7.74 -20.65
CA ARG A 252 -9.45 7.34 -21.95
C ARG A 252 -8.02 6.85 -21.79
N TRP A 253 -7.67 5.82 -22.54
CA TRP A 253 -6.37 5.18 -22.44
C TRP A 253 -5.95 4.51 -23.76
N ALA A 254 -4.64 4.26 -23.89
CA ALA A 254 -4.05 3.56 -25.02
C ALA A 254 -2.71 2.94 -24.62
N LYS A 255 -2.33 1.83 -25.25
CA LYS A 255 -0.97 1.26 -25.10
C LYS A 255 0.07 2.22 -25.71
N LEU A 256 1.25 2.27 -25.10
CA LEU A 256 2.44 3.00 -25.55
C LEU A 256 3.51 2.04 -26.05
#